data_AF-A0A348W7F5-F1
#
_entry.id   AF-A0A348W7F5-F1
#
_cell.length_a   1.000
_cell.length_b   1.000
_cell.length_c   1.000
_cell.angle_alpha   90.00
_cell.angle_beta   90.00
_cell.angle_gamma   90.00
#
_symmetry.space_group_name_H-M   'P 1'
#
loop_
_entity.id
_entity.type
_entity.pdbx_description
1 polymer ?
#
loop_
_entity_poly.entity_id
_entity_poly.type
_entity_poly.pdbx_seq_one_letter_code
_entity_poly.pdbx_strand_id
1 'polypeptide(L)'
;LLADWNGEMNEHQPEPLIYAAWLRALQVRLAKDELGPLIEEFTHADPVFIERVYRDVDGAAIWCDVRQSSPQETCTDIARLALDDALVWISDRYGNALESLRWGDVHQATHDHPVLGEVPVLRYFVNIRQSTSGGDHTLLRGRTIGEGPNPYYNVHGAGYRGVYDFADPDSSVFMISTGQSGHFLSRHYDDMAQLWRRGEYIPMSLDPDLARAASVGVTRLSPR
;
A
#
# COMPACT_ATOMS: atom_id res chain seq x y z
N LEU A 1 8.31 7.23 -19.31
CA LEU A 1 7.96 6.73 -17.96
C LEU A 1 6.51 6.25 -17.97
N LEU A 2 5.50 7.03 -17.58
CA LEU A 2 4.10 6.52 -17.50
C LEU A 2 3.53 5.96 -18.81
N ALA A 3 3.91 6.51 -19.97
CA ALA A 3 3.45 6.01 -21.27
C ALA A 3 3.93 4.59 -21.59
N ASP A 4 5.06 4.16 -21.03
CA ASP A 4 5.66 2.84 -21.22
C ASP A 4 5.35 1.89 -20.05
N TRP A 5 4.62 2.38 -19.05
CA TRP A 5 4.30 1.62 -17.85
C TRP A 5 3.23 0.58 -18.13
N ASN A 6 3.42 -0.62 -17.60
CA ASN A 6 2.48 -1.73 -17.73
C ASN A 6 1.36 -1.73 -16.67
N GLY A 7 1.32 -0.72 -15.78
CA GLY A 7 0.35 -0.62 -14.68
C GLY A 7 0.72 -1.42 -13.43
N GLU A 8 1.90 -2.04 -13.39
CA GLU A 8 2.36 -2.80 -12.23
C GLU A 8 2.86 -1.86 -11.13
N MET A 9 2.26 -1.95 -9.94
CA MET A 9 2.69 -1.20 -8.74
C MET A 9 3.94 -1.83 -8.10
N ASN A 10 5.02 -1.96 -8.86
CA ASN A 10 6.25 -2.64 -8.46
C ASN A 10 7.10 -1.77 -7.52
N GLU A 11 7.58 -2.33 -6.42
CA GLU A 11 8.37 -1.61 -5.40
C GLU A 11 9.70 -1.03 -5.90
N HIS A 12 10.22 -1.50 -7.03
CA HIS A 12 11.49 -1.03 -7.59
C HIS A 12 11.32 0.03 -8.69
N GLN A 13 10.09 0.31 -9.12
CA GLN A 13 9.81 1.21 -10.22
C GLN A 13 9.46 2.63 -9.73
N PRO A 14 9.79 3.68 -10.50
CA PRO A 14 9.37 5.05 -10.24
C PRO A 14 7.91 5.33 -10.63
N GLU A 15 7.41 4.68 -11.69
CA GLU A 15 6.08 4.94 -12.27
C GLU A 15 4.93 4.84 -11.27
N PRO A 16 4.88 3.88 -10.34
CA PRO A 16 3.79 3.78 -9.36
C PRO A 16 3.66 5.02 -8.46
N LEU A 17 4.77 5.64 -8.07
CA LEU A 17 4.75 6.86 -7.26
C LEU A 17 4.21 8.04 -8.07
N ILE A 18 4.68 8.19 -9.32
CA ILE A 18 4.21 9.25 -10.22
C ILE A 18 2.70 9.08 -10.46
N TYR A 19 2.24 7.87 -10.73
CA TYR A 19 0.84 7.54 -10.91
C TYR A 19 0.01 7.87 -9.67
N ALA A 20 0.42 7.41 -8.48
CA ALA A 20 -0.34 7.63 -7.25
C ALA A 20 -0.43 9.12 -6.89
N ALA A 21 0.67 9.87 -7.06
CA ALA A 21 0.69 11.32 -6.83
C ALA A 21 -0.19 12.07 -7.83
N TRP A 22 -0.11 11.71 -9.11
CA TRP A 22 -0.93 12.28 -10.17
C TRP A 22 -2.41 12.02 -9.93
N LEU A 23 -2.80 10.79 -9.61
CA LEU A 23 -4.20 10.43 -9.39
C LEU A 23 -4.81 11.19 -8.20
N ARG A 24 -4.03 11.38 -7.13
CA ARG A 24 -4.42 12.20 -5.98
C ARG A 24 -4.61 13.67 -6.38
N ALA A 25 -3.62 14.24 -7.07
CA ALA A 25 -3.69 15.63 -7.55
C ALA A 25 -4.86 15.84 -8.52
N LEU A 26 -5.13 14.85 -9.37
CA LEU A 26 -6.23 14.87 -10.32
C LEU A 26 -7.59 14.92 -9.62
N GLN A 27 -7.83 14.05 -8.64
CA GLN A 27 -9.06 14.11 -7.85
C GLN A 27 -9.25 15.48 -7.20
N VAL A 28 -8.19 16.02 -6.59
CA VAL A 28 -8.25 17.35 -5.97
C VAL A 28 -8.62 18.40 -7.01
N ARG A 29 -7.97 18.42 -8.17
CA ARG A 29 -8.30 19.41 -9.21
C ARG A 29 -9.72 19.28 -9.76
N LEU A 30 -10.21 18.05 -9.94
CA LEU A 30 -11.55 17.80 -10.46
C LEU A 30 -12.66 18.24 -9.52
N ALA A 31 -12.46 18.19 -8.20
CA ALA A 31 -13.55 18.33 -7.24
C ALA A 31 -13.39 19.52 -6.28
N LYS A 32 -12.23 20.19 -6.26
CA LYS A 32 -11.97 21.28 -5.31
C LYS A 32 -12.82 22.53 -5.55
N ASP A 33 -13.22 22.83 -6.79
CA ASP A 33 -14.06 24.00 -7.07
C ASP A 33 -15.48 23.82 -6.50
N GLU A 34 -16.04 22.62 -6.63
CA GLU A 34 -17.39 22.28 -6.18
C GLU A 34 -17.46 21.97 -4.68
N LEU A 35 -16.48 21.21 -4.17
CA LEU A 35 -16.47 20.75 -2.79
C LEU A 35 -15.77 21.73 -1.84
N GLY A 36 -14.96 22.64 -2.38
CA GLY A 36 -14.18 23.59 -1.58
C GLY A 36 -13.33 22.87 -0.52
N PRO A 37 -13.38 23.28 0.75
CA PRO A 37 -12.62 22.63 1.84
C PRO A 37 -12.96 21.16 2.07
N LEU A 38 -14.16 20.69 1.68
CA LEU A 38 -14.59 19.31 1.90
C LEU A 38 -13.73 18.30 1.12
N ILE A 39 -13.00 18.74 0.08
CA ILE A 39 -12.09 17.88 -0.68
C ILE A 39 -11.03 17.21 0.20
N GLU A 40 -10.68 17.83 1.34
CA GLU A 40 -9.69 17.29 2.28
C GLU A 40 -10.18 16.00 2.98
N GLU A 41 -11.50 15.76 3.02
CA GLU A 41 -12.07 14.51 3.54
C GLU A 41 -11.90 13.33 2.57
N PHE A 42 -11.63 13.59 1.29
CA PHE A 42 -11.44 12.58 0.25
C PHE A 42 -9.96 12.23 0.09
N THR A 43 -9.43 11.46 1.04
CA THR A 43 -8.00 11.12 1.13
C THR A 43 -7.52 10.08 0.12
N HIS A 44 -8.43 9.31 -0.47
CA HIS A 44 -8.15 8.32 -1.52
C HIS A 44 -8.81 8.73 -2.83
N ALA A 45 -8.12 8.49 -3.94
CA ALA A 45 -8.71 8.65 -5.26
C ALA A 45 -9.89 7.68 -5.44
N ASP A 46 -11.01 8.15 -5.99
CA ASP A 46 -12.13 7.33 -6.41
C ASP A 46 -12.03 7.05 -7.92
N PRO A 47 -11.65 5.82 -8.34
CA PRO A 47 -11.50 5.48 -9.75
C PRO A 47 -12.83 5.54 -10.52
N VAL A 48 -13.96 5.29 -9.86
CA VAL A 48 -15.28 5.32 -10.50
C VAL A 48 -15.68 6.76 -10.79
N PHE A 49 -15.44 7.68 -9.84
CA PHE A 49 -15.64 9.11 -10.08
C PHE A 49 -14.79 9.59 -11.26
N ILE A 50 -13.48 9.31 -11.24
CA ILE A 50 -12.56 9.74 -12.29
C ILE A 50 -12.95 9.13 -13.65
N GLU A 51 -13.28 7.84 -13.70
CA GLU A 51 -13.70 7.17 -14.93
C GLU A 51 -14.98 7.78 -15.50
N ARG A 52 -15.97 8.08 -14.66
CA ARG A 52 -17.23 8.71 -15.08
C ARG A 52 -17.00 10.11 -15.63
N VAL A 53 -16.15 10.92 -14.99
CA VAL A 53 -15.79 12.26 -15.49
C VAL A 53 -15.14 12.16 -16.88
N TYR A 54 -14.11 11.33 -17.03
CA TYR A 54 -13.36 11.24 -18.29
C TYR A 54 -14.13 10.53 -19.43
N ARG A 55 -15.14 9.73 -19.11
CA ARG A 55 -16.05 9.14 -20.09
C ARG A 55 -17.32 9.96 -20.33
N ASP A 56 -17.45 11.10 -19.66
CA ASP A 56 -18.63 11.97 -19.69
C ASP A 56 -19.94 11.22 -19.42
N VAL A 57 -19.93 10.32 -18.43
CA VAL A 57 -21.12 9.54 -18.08
C VAL A 57 -22.16 10.47 -17.45
N ASP A 58 -23.32 10.58 -18.07
CA ASP A 58 -24.42 11.45 -17.62
C ASP A 58 -24.03 12.94 -17.51
N GLY A 59 -23.10 13.42 -18.33
CA GLY A 59 -22.65 14.83 -18.33
C GLY A 59 -21.58 15.14 -17.27
N ALA A 60 -20.90 14.11 -16.75
CA ALA A 60 -19.89 14.26 -15.70
C ALA A 60 -18.60 14.97 -16.16
N ALA A 61 -18.40 15.26 -17.45
CA ALA A 61 -17.25 16.08 -17.88
C ALA A 61 -17.28 17.51 -17.32
N ILE A 62 -18.41 17.96 -16.78
CA ILE A 62 -18.55 19.28 -16.13
C ILE A 62 -17.58 19.49 -14.96
N TRP A 63 -17.11 18.41 -14.30
CA TRP A 63 -16.12 18.46 -13.23
C TRP A 63 -14.69 18.80 -13.70
N CYS A 64 -14.48 18.88 -15.02
CA CYS A 64 -13.22 19.33 -15.58
C CYS A 64 -13.14 20.86 -15.75
N ASP A 65 -14.27 21.56 -15.59
CA ASP A 65 -14.37 23.01 -15.75
C ASP A 65 -14.24 23.70 -14.39
N VAL A 66 -13.25 24.58 -14.22
CA VAL A 66 -13.08 25.32 -12.98
C VAL A 66 -13.95 26.56 -13.05
N ARG A 67 -15.09 26.62 -12.33
CA ARG A 67 -16.09 27.69 -12.54
C ARG A 67 -15.58 29.11 -12.30
N GLN A 68 -14.51 29.26 -11.52
CA GLN A 68 -13.89 30.55 -11.21
C GLN A 68 -12.82 30.97 -12.22
N SER A 69 -12.47 30.12 -13.18
CA SER A 69 -11.52 30.44 -14.24
C SER A 69 -12.19 31.26 -15.35
N SER A 70 -11.38 31.99 -16.13
CA SER A 70 -11.87 32.70 -17.32
C SER A 70 -11.95 31.81 -18.57
N PRO A 71 -10.99 30.92 -18.85
CA PRO A 71 -11.13 29.93 -19.91
C PRO A 71 -11.76 28.64 -19.38
N GLN A 72 -12.77 28.10 -20.06
CA GLN A 72 -13.30 26.76 -19.75
C GLN A 72 -12.24 25.69 -20.01
N GLU A 73 -11.78 25.03 -18.96
CA GLU A 73 -10.77 23.96 -19.05
C GLU A 73 -11.36 22.67 -19.62
N THR A 74 -10.55 21.93 -20.38
CA THR A 74 -10.89 20.57 -20.78
C THR A 74 -10.36 19.56 -19.75
N CYS A 75 -10.91 18.34 -19.75
CA CYS A 75 -10.34 17.26 -18.93
C CYS A 75 -8.86 16.97 -19.24
N THR A 76 -8.42 17.24 -20.47
CA THR A 76 -6.99 17.10 -20.83
C THR A 76 -6.14 18.19 -20.15
N ASP A 77 -6.66 19.41 -20.02
CA ASP A 77 -5.96 20.50 -19.34
C ASP A 77 -5.85 20.22 -17.85
N ILE A 78 -6.95 19.75 -17.22
CA ILE A 78 -6.94 19.34 -15.82
C ILE A 78 -5.97 18.17 -15.58
N ALA A 79 -5.93 17.17 -16.47
CA ALA A 79 -4.98 16.06 -16.38
C ALA A 79 -3.52 16.55 -16.38
N ARG A 80 -3.19 17.50 -17.25
CA ARG A 80 -1.83 18.07 -17.36
C ARG A 80 -1.46 18.88 -16.13
N LEU A 81 -2.35 19.76 -15.69
CA LEU A 81 -2.11 20.58 -14.51
C LEU A 81 -1.99 19.72 -13.23
N ALA A 82 -2.75 18.63 -13.13
CA ALA A 82 -2.61 17.66 -12.05
C ALA A 82 -1.25 16.94 -12.08
N LEU A 83 -0.71 16.68 -13.28
CA LEU A 83 0.61 16.07 -13.43
C LEU A 83 1.70 17.05 -13.00
N ASP A 84 1.59 18.33 -13.36
CA ASP A 84 2.51 19.37 -12.91
C ASP A 84 2.52 19.46 -11.36
N ASP A 85 1.34 19.49 -10.72
CA ASP A 85 1.23 19.50 -9.26
C ASP A 85 1.90 18.26 -8.62
N ALA A 86 1.68 17.08 -9.20
CA ALA A 86 2.26 15.84 -8.71
C ALA A 86 3.79 15.84 -8.84
N LEU A 87 4.33 16.33 -9.96
CA LEU A 87 5.78 16.40 -10.18
C LEU A 87 6.45 17.43 -9.27
N VAL A 88 5.80 18.58 -9.01
CA VAL A 88 6.28 19.55 -8.02
C VAL A 88 6.32 18.91 -6.63
N TRP A 89 5.23 18.26 -6.21
CA TRP A 89 5.17 17.60 -4.91
C TRP A 89 6.22 16.50 -4.74
N ILE A 90 6.47 15.70 -5.79
CA ILE A 90 7.52 14.67 -5.80
C ILE A 90 8.89 15.32 -5.69
N SER A 91 9.14 16.37 -6.48
CA SER A 91 10.42 17.08 -6.53
C SER A 91 10.78 17.70 -5.17
N ASP A 92 9.80 18.32 -4.51
CA ASP A 92 9.98 18.94 -3.20
C ASP A 92 10.35 17.94 -2.09
N ARG A 93 9.89 16.68 -2.20
CA ARG A 93 10.07 15.65 -1.16
C ARG A 93 11.19 14.66 -1.44
N TYR A 94 11.38 14.28 -2.69
CA TYR A 94 12.26 13.18 -3.10
C TYR A 94 13.33 13.61 -4.11
N GLY A 95 13.31 14.87 -4.53
CA GLY A 95 14.24 15.44 -5.51
C GLY A 95 13.80 15.21 -6.96
N ASN A 96 14.61 15.75 -7.88
CA ASN A 96 14.22 15.91 -9.29
C ASN A 96 14.55 14.71 -10.19
N ALA A 97 15.26 13.71 -9.66
CA ALA A 97 15.70 12.55 -10.44
C ALA A 97 14.60 11.47 -10.45
N LEU A 98 13.58 11.66 -11.29
CA LEU A 98 12.39 10.81 -11.34
C LEU A 98 12.71 9.34 -11.57
N GLU A 99 13.72 9.04 -12.39
CA GLU A 99 14.14 7.68 -12.74
C GLU A 99 14.79 6.93 -11.57
N SER A 100 15.21 7.66 -10.53
CA SER A 100 15.79 7.08 -9.32
C SER A 100 14.76 6.79 -8.23
N LEU A 101 13.51 7.23 -8.42
CA LEU A 101 12.44 7.00 -7.47
C LEU A 101 12.09 5.51 -7.42
N ARG A 102 11.74 5.04 -6.23
CA ARG A 102 11.29 3.67 -6.02
C ARG A 102 10.02 3.68 -5.18
N TRP A 103 8.97 3.07 -5.69
CA TRP A 103 7.71 2.94 -4.99
C TRP A 103 7.86 2.37 -3.58
N GLY A 104 8.71 1.35 -3.41
CA GLY A 104 8.95 0.69 -2.12
C GLY A 104 9.62 1.57 -1.07
N ASP A 105 10.23 2.70 -1.46
CA ASP A 105 10.85 3.62 -0.51
C ASP A 105 9.79 4.50 0.17
N VAL A 106 8.65 4.73 -0.49
CA VAL A 106 7.52 5.52 0.03
C VAL A 106 6.33 4.64 0.45
N HIS A 107 6.20 3.46 -0.15
CA HIS A 107 5.12 2.49 0.10
C HIS A 107 5.61 1.33 0.95
N GLN A 108 5.83 1.65 2.22
CA GLN A 108 6.26 0.68 3.22
C GLN A 108 5.05 0.17 4.02
N ALA A 109 4.92 -1.14 4.15
CA ALA A 109 4.01 -1.77 5.10
C ALA A 109 4.41 -1.42 6.52
N THR A 110 3.49 -0.81 7.26
CA THR A 110 3.72 -0.33 8.63
C THR A 110 3.03 -1.24 9.64
N HIS A 111 3.80 -2.06 10.33
CA HIS A 111 3.32 -2.79 11.50
C HIS A 111 3.80 -2.07 12.75
N ASP A 112 2.98 -1.14 13.25
CA ASP A 112 3.31 -0.32 14.41
C ASP A 112 2.88 -0.98 15.70
N HIS A 113 3.80 -1.05 16.66
CA HIS A 113 3.48 -1.57 17.98
C HIS A 113 2.57 -0.57 18.70
N PRO A 114 1.36 -0.97 19.15
CA PRO A 114 0.34 -0.04 19.62
C PRO A 114 0.73 0.77 20.86
N VAL A 115 1.59 0.21 21.74
CA VAL A 115 2.07 0.90 22.95
C VAL A 115 3.48 1.47 22.80
N LEU A 116 4.43 0.66 22.32
CA LEU A 116 5.86 1.00 22.29
C LEU A 116 6.31 1.66 20.98
N GLY A 117 5.45 1.71 19.95
CA GLY A 117 5.82 2.15 18.60
C GLY A 117 6.18 3.63 18.49
N GLU A 118 5.73 4.45 19.43
CA GLU A 118 6.07 5.88 19.51
C GLU A 118 7.19 6.17 20.52
N VAL A 119 7.63 5.16 21.29
CA VAL A 119 8.66 5.36 22.31
C VAL A 119 10.02 5.53 21.63
N PRO A 120 10.77 6.63 21.92
CA PRO A 120 12.10 6.84 21.38
C PRO A 120 13.00 5.63 21.59
N VAL A 121 13.82 5.32 20.59
CA VAL A 121 14.69 4.13 20.55
C VAL A 121 13.92 2.80 20.41
N LEU A 122 12.93 2.52 21.27
CA LEU A 122 12.18 1.25 21.24
C LEU A 122 11.45 1.03 19.91
N ARG A 123 10.94 2.10 19.29
CA ARG A 123 10.29 2.04 17.97
C ARG A 123 11.10 1.31 16.90
N TYR A 124 12.43 1.37 16.95
CA TYR A 124 13.31 0.70 15.98
C TYR A 124 13.38 -0.82 16.15
N PHE A 125 12.94 -1.33 17.30
CA PHE A 125 12.92 -2.78 17.61
C PHE A 125 11.52 -3.37 17.53
N VAL A 126 10.47 -2.57 17.76
CA VAL A 126 9.09 -3.05 17.86
C VAL A 126 8.26 -2.75 16.61
N ASN A 127 8.61 -1.73 15.82
CA ASN A 127 7.89 -1.47 14.58
C ASN A 127 8.56 -2.22 13.43
N ILE A 128 7.76 -2.92 12.64
CA ILE A 128 8.25 -3.62 11.45
C ILE A 128 7.90 -2.76 10.24
N ARG A 129 8.90 -2.52 9.38
CA ARG A 129 8.80 -1.75 8.14
C ARG A 129 9.29 -2.60 6.99
N GLN A 130 8.50 -2.69 5.92
CA GLN A 130 8.81 -3.50 4.75
C GLN A 130 8.39 -2.76 3.48
N SER A 131 9.31 -2.52 2.54
CA SER A 131 8.95 -2.03 1.20
C SER A 131 8.02 -3.02 0.51
N THR A 132 6.86 -2.57 0.03
CA THR A 132 5.91 -3.48 -0.61
C THR A 132 5.55 -3.01 -2.01
N SER A 133 5.35 -3.99 -2.90
CA SER A 133 4.61 -3.78 -4.14
C SER A 133 3.09 -3.74 -3.88
N GLY A 134 2.31 -3.39 -4.89
CA GLY A 134 0.87 -3.24 -4.78
C GLY A 134 0.44 -1.82 -4.46
N GLY A 135 -0.86 -1.63 -4.26
CA GLY A 135 -1.49 -0.35 -3.99
C GLY A 135 -2.97 -0.50 -3.61
N ASP A 136 -3.70 0.60 -3.68
CA ASP A 136 -5.10 0.70 -3.24
C ASP A 136 -6.06 -0.18 -4.06
N HIS A 137 -5.73 -0.42 -5.34
CA HIS A 137 -6.60 -1.09 -6.31
C HIS A 137 -5.98 -2.38 -6.92
N THR A 138 -4.99 -2.98 -6.27
CA THR A 138 -4.33 -4.22 -6.73
C THR A 138 -4.76 -5.44 -5.92
N LEU A 139 -4.59 -6.65 -6.48
CA LEU A 139 -4.82 -7.92 -5.76
C LEU A 139 -3.85 -8.08 -4.58
N LEU A 140 -2.57 -7.77 -4.80
CA LEU A 140 -1.61 -7.57 -3.71
C LEU A 140 -2.00 -6.26 -3.01
N ARG A 141 -2.96 -6.34 -2.09
CA ARG A 141 -3.52 -5.14 -1.46
C ARG A 141 -2.46 -4.48 -0.58
N GLY A 142 -2.15 -3.22 -0.90
CA GLY A 142 -1.33 -2.34 -0.08
C GLY A 142 -2.02 -0.99 0.04
N ARG A 143 -2.97 -0.87 0.97
CA ARG A 143 -3.76 0.37 1.05
C ARG A 143 -2.90 1.49 1.62
N THR A 144 -2.83 2.60 0.90
CA THR A 144 -2.14 3.80 1.37
C THR A 144 -2.90 4.42 2.55
N ILE A 145 -2.19 5.10 3.46
CA ILE A 145 -2.83 5.87 4.54
C ILE A 145 -3.65 7.05 3.97
N GLY A 146 -3.22 7.64 2.85
CA GLY A 146 -3.95 8.69 2.15
C GLY A 146 -3.75 10.09 2.73
N GLU A 147 -3.13 10.23 3.91
CA GLU A 147 -3.00 11.52 4.59
C GLU A 147 -1.67 11.70 5.35
N GLY A 148 -1.45 12.91 5.85
CA GLY A 148 -0.28 13.25 6.65
C GLY A 148 1.03 13.36 5.87
N PRO A 149 2.18 13.32 6.56
CA PRO A 149 3.48 13.54 5.94
C PRO A 149 3.92 12.38 5.04
N ASN A 150 3.46 11.16 5.28
CA ASN A 150 3.82 9.97 4.51
C ASN A 150 2.56 9.29 3.94
N PRO A 151 1.86 9.94 2.99
CA PRO A 151 0.53 9.52 2.55
C PRO A 151 0.52 8.16 1.86
N TYR A 152 1.68 7.66 1.42
CA TYR A 152 1.81 6.40 0.70
C TYR A 152 2.19 5.23 1.60
N TYR A 153 2.33 5.38 2.91
CA TYR A 153 2.53 4.21 3.77
C TYR A 153 1.40 3.19 3.61
N ASN A 154 1.78 1.92 3.50
CA ASN A 154 0.86 0.80 3.39
C ASN A 154 0.39 0.42 4.80
N VAL A 155 -0.84 0.79 5.13
CA VAL A 155 -1.45 0.57 6.45
C VAL A 155 -2.43 -0.60 6.46
N HIS A 156 -2.67 -1.23 5.31
CA HIS A 156 -3.59 -2.35 5.21
C HIS A 156 -3.25 -3.29 4.06
N GLY A 157 -3.01 -4.56 4.41
CA GLY A 157 -2.75 -5.65 3.47
C GLY A 157 -3.17 -7.00 4.05
N ALA A 158 -2.70 -8.09 3.44
CA ALA A 158 -3.05 -9.43 3.88
C ALA A 158 -2.30 -9.80 5.18
N GLY A 159 -2.99 -9.81 6.32
CA GLY A 159 -2.43 -10.32 7.58
C GLY A 159 -2.18 -11.84 7.56
N TYR A 160 -2.94 -12.57 6.75
CA TYR A 160 -2.79 -14.00 6.50
C TYR A 160 -2.99 -14.29 5.01
N ARG A 161 -2.17 -15.16 4.43
CA ARG A 161 -2.33 -15.75 3.10
C ARG A 161 -2.25 -17.26 3.24
N GLY A 162 -3.13 -18.00 2.57
CA GLY A 162 -3.14 -19.46 2.62
C GLY A 162 -3.63 -20.07 1.31
N VAL A 163 -3.03 -21.19 0.93
CA VAL A 163 -3.47 -22.04 -0.17
C VAL A 163 -3.64 -23.44 0.40
N TYR A 164 -4.85 -23.99 0.26
CA TYR A 164 -5.21 -25.26 0.84
C TYR A 164 -5.49 -26.27 -0.26
N ASP A 165 -4.74 -27.36 -0.26
CA ASP A 165 -4.99 -28.50 -1.13
C ASP A 165 -5.88 -29.50 -0.37
N PHE A 166 -7.10 -29.71 -0.87
CA PHE A 166 -8.06 -30.63 -0.25
C PHE A 166 -7.82 -32.09 -0.63
N ALA A 167 -7.06 -32.37 -1.69
CA ALA A 167 -6.67 -33.73 -2.06
C ALA A 167 -5.41 -34.17 -1.28
N ASP A 168 -4.50 -33.24 -1.01
CA ASP A 168 -3.28 -33.46 -0.22
C ASP A 168 -3.05 -32.32 0.79
N PRO A 169 -3.60 -32.42 2.01
CA PRO A 169 -3.48 -31.36 3.02
C PRO A 169 -2.04 -30.97 3.38
N ASP A 170 -1.07 -31.88 3.29
CA ASP A 170 0.33 -31.61 3.60
C ASP A 170 1.06 -30.78 2.52
N SER A 171 0.44 -30.63 1.33
CA SER A 171 0.86 -29.69 0.29
C SER A 171 0.29 -28.27 0.49
N SER A 172 -0.50 -28.04 1.55
CA SER A 172 -1.02 -26.72 1.89
C SER A 172 0.09 -25.78 2.37
N VAL A 173 -0.05 -24.49 2.11
CA VAL A 173 0.94 -23.47 2.50
C VAL A 173 0.26 -22.23 3.08
N PHE A 174 0.97 -21.52 3.96
CA PHE A 174 0.48 -20.28 4.55
C PHE A 174 1.58 -19.26 4.79
N MET A 175 1.16 -18.03 5.10
CA MET A 175 2.03 -16.95 5.49
C MET A 175 1.28 -15.94 6.35
N ILE A 176 1.93 -15.39 7.38
CA ILE A 176 1.45 -14.24 8.14
C ILE A 176 2.39 -13.06 7.98
N SER A 177 1.92 -11.85 8.24
CA SER A 177 2.66 -10.62 7.89
C SER A 177 3.86 -10.30 8.79
N THR A 178 3.95 -10.89 9.98
CA THR A 178 5.04 -10.65 10.94
C THR A 178 5.76 -11.94 11.33
N GLY A 179 5.28 -12.61 12.38
CA GLY A 179 5.85 -13.81 12.98
C GLY A 179 4.86 -14.35 14.01
N GLN A 180 5.04 -15.60 14.42
CA GLN A 180 4.07 -16.29 15.28
C GLN A 180 4.02 -15.74 16.72
N SER A 181 5.04 -15.02 17.15
CA SER A 181 5.14 -14.47 18.51
C SER A 181 4.78 -12.98 18.53
N GLY A 182 3.97 -12.57 19.50
CA GLY A 182 3.74 -11.15 19.78
C GLY A 182 4.82 -10.48 20.65
N HIS A 183 5.84 -11.23 21.09
CA HIS A 183 6.88 -10.72 21.99
C HIS A 183 8.10 -10.26 21.19
N PHE A 184 8.46 -8.96 21.23
CA PHE A 184 9.51 -8.39 20.37
C PHE A 184 10.92 -8.98 20.56
N LEU A 185 11.22 -9.56 21.73
CA LEU A 185 12.50 -10.28 21.96
C LEU A 185 12.46 -11.74 21.46
N SER A 186 11.34 -12.21 20.93
CA SER A 186 11.24 -13.54 20.34
C SER A 186 11.87 -13.55 18.96
N ARG A 187 12.63 -14.59 18.64
CA ARG A 187 13.10 -14.83 17.27
C ARG A 187 11.96 -15.06 16.26
N HIS A 188 10.74 -15.30 16.76
CA HIS A 188 9.54 -15.52 15.95
C HIS A 188 8.63 -14.28 15.92
N TYR A 189 9.17 -13.10 16.21
CA TYR A 189 8.41 -11.83 16.19
C TYR A 189 8.16 -11.34 14.76
N ASP A 190 9.18 -11.40 13.91
CA ASP A 190 9.20 -10.86 12.55
C ASP A 190 9.88 -11.79 11.53
N ASP A 191 10.14 -13.05 11.88
CA ASP A 191 10.85 -14.02 11.06
C ASP A 191 10.16 -14.35 9.74
N MET A 192 8.84 -14.15 9.65
CA MET A 192 8.06 -14.34 8.44
C MET A 192 7.91 -13.05 7.61
N ALA A 193 8.24 -11.88 8.15
CA ALA A 193 7.98 -10.59 7.51
C ALA A 193 8.69 -10.44 6.14
N GLN A 194 9.91 -10.96 6.02
CA GLN A 194 10.66 -10.95 4.75
C GLN A 194 10.06 -11.90 3.71
N LEU A 195 9.62 -13.09 4.12
CA LEU A 195 8.94 -14.05 3.24
C LEU A 195 7.60 -13.46 2.77
N TRP A 196 6.85 -12.89 3.70
CA TRP A 196 5.56 -12.27 3.44
C TRP A 196 5.64 -11.17 2.38
N ARG A 197 6.64 -10.29 2.49
CA ARG A 197 6.88 -9.19 1.56
C ARG A 197 7.15 -9.67 0.14
N ARG A 198 7.90 -10.77 -0.01
CA ARG A 198 8.24 -11.37 -1.31
C ARG A 198 7.14 -12.23 -1.92
N GLY A 199 5.99 -12.34 -1.25
CA GLY A 199 4.90 -13.19 -1.71
C GLY A 199 5.12 -14.68 -1.41
N GLU A 200 6.17 -15.06 -0.68
CA GLU A 200 6.50 -16.45 -0.36
C GLU A 200 5.57 -17.03 0.72
N TYR A 201 5.63 -18.36 0.87
CA TYR A 201 4.81 -19.14 1.80
C TYR A 201 5.66 -20.19 2.53
N ILE A 202 5.18 -20.64 3.68
CA ILE A 202 5.72 -21.79 4.43
C ILE A 202 4.73 -22.96 4.43
N PRO A 203 5.21 -24.22 4.47
CA PRO A 203 4.34 -25.40 4.52
C PRO A 203 3.43 -25.43 5.76
N MET A 204 2.23 -25.99 5.58
CA MET A 204 1.31 -26.37 6.64
C MET A 204 1.11 -27.88 6.57
N SER A 205 1.40 -28.59 7.67
CA SER A 205 1.19 -30.03 7.74
C SER A 205 0.23 -30.39 8.87
N LEU A 206 -0.58 -31.41 8.62
CA LEU A 206 -1.47 -32.01 9.62
C LEU A 206 -0.86 -33.28 10.22
N ASP A 207 0.28 -33.76 9.70
CA ASP A 207 1.00 -34.92 10.21
C ASP A 207 1.68 -34.58 11.56
N PRO A 208 1.24 -35.23 12.67
CA PRO A 208 1.83 -35.01 13.98
C PRO A 208 3.30 -35.42 14.06
N ASP A 209 3.76 -36.39 13.28
CA ASP A 209 5.14 -36.87 13.29
C ASP A 209 6.07 -35.85 12.63
N LEU A 210 5.65 -35.25 11.51
CA LEU A 210 6.35 -34.11 10.90
C LEU A 210 6.40 -32.91 11.85
N ALA A 211 5.29 -32.59 12.50
CA ALA A 211 5.23 -31.50 13.47
C ALA A 211 6.17 -31.72 14.67
N ARG A 212 6.27 -32.95 15.18
CA ARG A 212 7.21 -33.30 16.27
C ARG A 212 8.66 -33.25 15.80
N ALA A 213 8.95 -33.79 14.62
CA ALA A 213 10.30 -33.83 14.06
C ALA A 213 10.88 -32.43 13.81
N ALA A 214 10.03 -31.48 13.38
CA ALA A 214 10.41 -30.09 13.15
C ALA A 214 10.26 -29.17 14.41
N SER A 215 9.89 -29.73 15.56
CA SER A 215 9.61 -28.93 16.76
C SER A 215 10.87 -28.28 17.34
N VAL A 216 10.74 -27.04 17.80
CA VAL A 216 11.80 -26.31 18.51
C VAL A 216 11.93 -26.81 19.96
N GLY A 217 10.84 -27.30 20.53
CA GLY A 217 10.77 -27.78 21.91
C GLY A 217 9.39 -28.35 22.23
N VAL A 218 9.29 -29.06 23.35
CA VAL A 218 8.05 -29.69 23.81
C VAL A 218 7.70 -29.19 25.20
N THR A 219 6.53 -28.56 25.34
CA THR A 219 5.97 -28.15 26.63
C THR A 219 4.90 -29.15 27.06
N ARG A 220 5.03 -29.71 28.28
CA ARG A 220 4.00 -30.57 28.86
C ARG A 220 3.24 -29.80 29.93
N LEU A 221 1.92 -29.71 29.77
CA LEU A 221 1.01 -29.10 30.74
C LEU A 221 0.33 -30.21 31.54
N SER A 222 0.55 -30.24 32.84
CA SER A 222 -0.14 -31.14 33.76
C SER A 222 -1.08 -30.34 34.66
N PRO A 223 -2.35 -30.76 34.83
CA PRO A 223 -3.23 -30.18 35.84
C PRO A 223 -2.57 -30.22 37.22
N ARG A 224 -2.85 -29.20 38.04
CA ARG A 224 -2.55 -29.22 39.47
C ARG A 224 -3.76 -29.66 40.27
#